data_AF-A0AA90PCG6-F1
#
_entry.id   AF-A0AA90PCG6-F1
#
_cell.length_a   1.000
_cell.length_b   1.000
_cell.length_c   1.000
_cell.angle_alpha   90.00
_cell.angle_beta   90.00
_cell.angle_gamma   90.00
#
_symmetry.space_group_name_H-M   'P 1'
#
loop_
_entity.id
_entity.type
_entity.pdbx_description
1 polymer ?
#
loop_
_entity_poly.entity_id
_entity_poly.type
_entity_poly.pdbx_seq_one_letter_code
_entity_poly.pdbx_strand_id
1 'polypeptide(L)'
;MHTVMHLNLRVDPTQYISQIREVPDYDYIHMVRQPKYMIDLSLLNEKVHYLNEIFSPKEYVKRNNISLLHAHHGQLGMLLLPFKEETNLPLVTSIRGRDATLANQPIGYLDNMKMLFDRGERFFPVCNYLADRLIAWGCPSEKIRVLYGGVDLNEFKYRTPHKEGSQNILSIGRLVEKKGHHILMQAFQKIRGEFPNATLTIIGRGELEEYLISLANQLNLGDSFRLLNHLPKDQVREQMTNADIFCAASLEAADGDVEGIPNTLKEAMAIGVPVISTNHAGIPELITNNKEGVLVQENNVDELADALEFMLSNREIWETYTVAARQKVEQNFNLAQQLQQQAEFYEELVALYKVSKQYSETPRQIDKKTLKETPQPQQQGKYEGETIAPRKKADLAKKALIYMQQLQKLQELQELQELQELQELQELQELQELQELPQLPQLQQLQQLQQLQQLQQLQQLQQLQQLQQLQQLQQLQELPQLQQLQQFQQLQQQTKDKVKDELVASNKNDKKAKIQQKDKGNDEKIASRKKEKKAQKSEKVKKALNKIQQFQQKAIDGQLGGDHGGF
;
A
#
# COMPACT_ATOMS: atom_id res chain seq x y z
N MET A 1 -11.49 26.09 -2.34
CA MET A 1 -11.01 24.76 -1.91
C MET A 1 -9.56 24.65 -2.38
N HIS A 2 -8.66 24.26 -1.48
CA HIS A 2 -7.24 24.07 -1.79
C HIS A 2 -7.05 22.70 -2.45
N THR A 3 -6.19 22.59 -3.46
CA THR A 3 -5.89 21.29 -4.08
C THR A 3 -4.56 20.75 -3.54
N VAL A 4 -4.52 19.46 -3.19
CA VAL A 4 -3.30 18.72 -2.85
C VAL A 4 -2.92 17.79 -3.99
N MET A 5 -1.66 17.88 -4.43
CA MET A 5 -1.11 16.96 -5.42
C MET A 5 -0.44 15.78 -4.71
N HIS A 6 -1.07 14.62 -4.79
CA HIS A 6 -0.59 13.40 -4.15
C HIS A 6 0.19 12.53 -5.12
N LEU A 7 1.46 12.24 -4.85
CA LEU A 7 2.23 11.26 -5.63
C LEU A 7 2.23 9.91 -4.94
N ASN A 8 1.78 8.87 -5.65
CA ASN A 8 1.74 7.51 -5.16
C ASN A 8 2.30 6.52 -6.21
N LEU A 9 2.68 5.31 -5.77
CA LEU A 9 3.25 4.29 -6.64
C LEU A 9 2.24 3.67 -7.61
N ARG A 10 0.98 3.60 -7.20
CA ARG A 10 -0.08 2.87 -7.91
C ARG A 10 -1.46 3.42 -7.57
N VAL A 11 -2.39 3.21 -8.49
CA VAL A 11 -3.82 3.35 -8.22
C VAL A 11 -4.36 1.97 -7.90
N ASP A 12 -4.66 1.72 -6.63
CA ASP A 12 -5.24 0.49 -6.15
C ASP A 12 -6.23 0.82 -5.02
N PRO A 13 -7.14 -0.11 -4.65
CA PRO A 13 -8.13 0.18 -3.62
C PRO A 13 -7.52 0.15 -2.21
N THR A 14 -6.21 0.34 -2.03
CA THR A 14 -5.61 0.33 -0.68
C THR A 14 -6.15 1.46 0.20
N GLN A 15 -5.87 1.36 1.50
CA GLN A 15 -6.15 2.41 2.49
C GLN A 15 -5.62 3.82 2.10
N TYR A 16 -4.68 3.91 1.15
CA TYR A 16 -4.11 5.18 0.72
C TYR A 16 -5.11 5.98 -0.10
N ILE A 17 -6.08 5.32 -0.74
CA ILE A 17 -7.01 6.01 -1.63
C ILE A 17 -7.84 7.04 -0.88
N SER A 18 -8.31 6.73 0.34
CA SER A 18 -9.04 7.69 1.18
C SER A 18 -8.13 8.82 1.69
N GLN A 19 -6.87 8.50 2.04
CA GLN A 19 -5.84 9.51 2.38
C GLN A 19 -5.49 10.48 1.23
N ILE A 20 -5.98 10.19 0.02
CA ILE A 20 -5.83 11.03 -1.17
C ILE A 20 -7.16 11.71 -1.51
N ARG A 21 -8.26 10.95 -1.54
CA ARG A 21 -9.53 11.39 -2.13
C ARG A 21 -10.53 11.98 -1.15
N GLU A 22 -10.38 11.69 0.12
CA GLU A 22 -11.40 11.91 1.15
C GLU A 22 -10.89 12.81 2.29
N VAL A 23 -9.78 13.52 2.07
CA VAL A 23 -9.27 14.50 3.04
C VAL A 23 -10.26 15.68 3.11
N PRO A 24 -10.85 15.99 4.28
CA PRO A 24 -11.83 17.08 4.41
C PRO A 24 -11.26 18.42 3.95
N ASP A 25 -12.11 19.27 3.38
CA ASP A 25 -11.79 20.65 2.93
C ASP A 25 -10.73 20.80 1.83
N TYR A 26 -10.14 19.70 1.36
CA TYR A 26 -9.13 19.67 0.29
C TYR A 26 -9.64 18.94 -0.95
N ASP A 27 -9.41 19.53 -2.11
CA ASP A 27 -9.51 18.82 -3.38
C ASP A 27 -8.19 18.08 -3.65
N TYR A 28 -8.20 17.12 -4.58
CA TYR A 28 -7.05 16.26 -4.84
C TYR A 28 -6.72 16.14 -6.34
N ILE A 29 -5.43 15.91 -6.58
CA ILE A 29 -4.89 15.36 -7.83
C ILE A 29 -4.07 14.15 -7.45
N HIS A 30 -4.38 12.99 -8.01
CA HIS A 30 -3.66 11.75 -7.77
C HIS A 30 -2.65 11.52 -8.89
N MET A 31 -1.38 11.78 -8.59
CA MET A 31 -0.25 11.52 -9.45
C MET A 31 0.26 10.09 -9.29
N VAL A 32 0.51 9.43 -10.41
CA VAL A 32 1.16 8.12 -10.44
C VAL A 32 2.36 8.11 -11.38
N ARG A 33 3.27 7.16 -11.15
CA ARG A 33 4.35 6.85 -12.08
C ARG A 33 3.83 5.96 -13.21
N GLN A 34 4.21 6.28 -14.44
CA GLN A 34 3.77 5.59 -15.67
C GLN A 34 3.95 4.06 -15.66
N PRO A 35 3.27 3.32 -16.57
CA PRO A 35 2.17 2.40 -16.29
C PRO A 35 2.57 1.02 -15.75
N LYS A 36 3.82 0.81 -15.31
CA LYS A 36 4.29 -0.52 -14.83
C LYS A 36 3.53 -1.05 -13.60
N TYR A 37 2.74 -0.22 -12.93
CA TYR A 37 2.10 -0.54 -11.65
C TYR A 37 0.60 -0.23 -11.58
N MET A 38 -0.09 -0.20 -12.73
CA MET A 38 -1.55 -0.09 -12.74
C MET A 38 -2.17 -1.43 -12.37
N ILE A 39 -2.88 -1.47 -11.24
CA ILE A 39 -3.46 -2.72 -10.71
C ILE A 39 -4.99 -2.75 -10.89
N ASP A 40 -5.66 -1.59 -11.00
CA ASP A 40 -7.11 -1.53 -11.23
C ASP A 40 -7.52 -0.31 -12.06
N LEU A 41 -8.00 -0.55 -13.29
CA LEU A 41 -8.48 0.48 -14.21
C LEU A 41 -9.76 1.17 -13.75
N SER A 42 -10.59 0.51 -12.93
CA SER A 42 -11.86 1.06 -12.45
C SER A 42 -11.69 2.27 -11.53
N LEU A 43 -10.48 2.42 -10.96
CA LEU A 43 -10.14 3.52 -10.07
C LEU A 43 -9.67 4.77 -10.81
N LEU A 44 -9.52 4.73 -12.14
CA LEU A 44 -9.17 5.91 -12.93
C LEU A 44 -10.36 6.87 -13.00
N ASN A 45 -10.06 8.17 -12.87
CA ASN A 45 -10.99 9.26 -13.09
C ASN A 45 -10.23 10.49 -13.60
N GLU A 46 -10.93 11.59 -13.85
CA GLU A 46 -10.31 12.81 -14.39
C GLU A 46 -9.26 13.47 -13.49
N LYS A 47 -9.11 13.00 -12.24
CA LYS A 47 -8.14 13.50 -11.24
C LYS A 47 -6.89 12.61 -11.13
N VAL A 48 -6.78 11.54 -11.92
CA VAL A 48 -5.58 10.69 -11.96
C VAL A 48 -4.71 11.08 -13.15
N HIS A 49 -3.45 11.43 -12.90
CA HIS A 49 -2.50 11.87 -13.94
C HIS A 49 -1.13 11.23 -13.77
N TYR A 50 -0.31 11.28 -14.82
CA TYR A 50 1.07 10.83 -14.77
C TYR A 50 2.04 11.99 -14.54
N LEU A 51 3.01 11.81 -13.63
CA LEU A 51 3.97 12.87 -13.29
C LEU A 51 4.79 13.34 -14.50
N ASN A 52 5.15 12.43 -15.39
CA ASN A 52 5.94 12.72 -16.59
C ASN A 52 5.15 13.43 -17.71
N GLU A 53 3.84 13.60 -17.56
CA GLU A 53 3.01 14.37 -18.51
C GLU A 53 2.94 15.86 -18.16
N ILE A 54 3.55 16.27 -17.04
CA ILE A 54 3.60 17.67 -16.60
C ILE A 54 4.88 18.31 -17.14
N PHE A 55 4.76 19.03 -18.25
CA PHE A 55 5.88 19.75 -18.88
C PHE A 55 6.22 21.09 -18.21
N SER A 56 5.25 21.74 -17.58
CA SER A 56 5.44 23.00 -16.86
C SER A 56 4.80 22.91 -15.47
N PRO A 57 5.58 22.54 -14.43
CA PRO A 57 5.12 22.46 -13.05
C PRO A 57 4.41 23.72 -12.56
N LYS A 58 4.96 24.91 -12.82
CA LYS A 58 4.35 26.19 -12.40
C LYS A 58 2.98 26.43 -13.01
N GLU A 59 2.84 26.24 -14.32
CA GLU A 59 1.54 26.42 -15.00
C GLU A 59 0.54 25.36 -14.58
N TYR A 60 0.98 24.12 -14.37
CA TYR A 60 0.13 23.04 -13.87
C TYR A 60 -0.38 23.33 -12.46
N VAL A 61 0.49 23.80 -11.56
CA VAL A 61 0.11 24.23 -10.20
C VAL A 61 -0.93 25.35 -10.25
N LYS A 62 -0.69 26.38 -11.06
CA LYS A 62 -1.58 27.53 -11.20
C LYS A 62 -2.95 27.14 -11.76
N ARG A 63 -2.96 26.35 -12.85
CA ARG A 63 -4.19 25.90 -13.52
C ARG A 63 -5.09 25.07 -12.60
N ASN A 64 -4.50 24.24 -11.74
CA ASN A 64 -5.25 23.33 -10.87
C ASN A 64 -5.35 23.80 -9.42
N ASN A 65 -4.95 25.04 -9.12
CA ASN A 65 -5.00 25.64 -7.78
C ASN A 65 -4.31 24.78 -6.70
N ILE A 66 -3.15 24.21 -7.04
CA ILE A 66 -2.39 23.33 -6.15
C ILE A 66 -1.69 24.18 -5.08
N SER A 67 -1.82 23.76 -3.83
CA SER A 67 -1.28 24.48 -2.66
C SER A 67 -0.31 23.67 -1.82
N LEU A 68 -0.28 22.35 -2.01
CA LEU A 68 0.55 21.42 -1.25
C LEU A 68 0.86 20.18 -2.08
N LEU A 69 2.08 19.66 -1.91
CA LEU A 69 2.54 18.41 -2.48
C LEU A 69 2.57 17.34 -1.37
N HIS A 70 2.07 16.14 -1.64
CA HIS A 70 2.16 15.02 -0.71
C HIS A 70 2.68 13.76 -1.40
N ALA A 71 3.90 13.36 -1.08
CA ALA A 71 4.46 12.08 -1.50
C ALA A 71 4.09 10.96 -0.52
N HIS A 72 3.57 9.85 -1.04
CA HIS A 72 3.38 8.62 -0.29
C HIS A 72 4.62 7.74 -0.47
N HIS A 73 5.50 7.66 0.53
CA HIS A 73 6.84 7.02 0.55
C HIS A 73 8.02 8.00 0.36
N GLY A 74 9.12 7.72 1.05
CA GLY A 74 10.34 8.53 1.05
C GLY A 74 10.92 8.69 -0.35
N GLN A 75 10.96 7.59 -1.12
CA GLN A 75 11.41 7.61 -2.52
C GLN A 75 10.61 8.55 -3.43
N LEU A 76 9.30 8.72 -3.15
CA LEU A 76 8.46 9.65 -3.90
C LEU A 76 8.65 11.08 -3.42
N GLY A 77 8.96 11.28 -2.13
CA GLY A 77 9.33 12.58 -1.58
C GLY A 77 10.59 13.11 -2.27
N MET A 78 11.62 12.26 -2.36
CA MET A 78 12.87 12.58 -3.06
C MET A 78 12.63 12.92 -4.54
N LEU A 79 11.75 12.15 -5.21
CA LEU A 79 11.38 12.39 -6.60
C LEU A 79 10.65 13.74 -6.81
N LEU A 80 9.92 14.24 -5.81
CA LEU A 80 9.21 15.51 -5.89
C LEU A 80 10.07 16.74 -5.54
N LEU A 81 11.30 16.57 -5.03
CA LEU A 81 12.14 17.72 -4.66
C LEU A 81 12.36 18.72 -5.80
N PRO A 82 12.69 18.32 -7.05
CA PRO A 82 12.82 19.28 -8.14
C PRO A 82 11.51 20.01 -8.46
N PHE A 83 10.38 19.29 -8.43
CA PHE A 83 9.05 19.89 -8.65
C PHE A 83 8.73 20.91 -7.56
N LYS A 84 9.06 20.59 -6.31
CA LYS A 84 8.89 21.44 -5.15
C LYS A 84 9.75 22.71 -5.26
N GLU A 85 11.02 22.58 -5.61
CA GLU A 85 11.95 23.69 -5.81
C GLU A 85 11.47 24.63 -6.93
N GLU A 86 11.01 24.07 -8.05
CA GLU A 86 10.48 24.87 -9.16
C GLU A 86 9.19 25.61 -8.78
N THR A 87 8.28 24.97 -8.04
CA THR A 87 6.95 25.52 -7.76
C THR A 87 6.87 26.32 -6.46
N ASN A 88 7.88 26.22 -5.59
CA ASN A 88 7.91 26.79 -4.24
C ASN A 88 6.63 26.47 -3.44
N LEU A 89 6.22 25.20 -3.51
CA LEU A 89 5.14 24.62 -2.71
C LEU A 89 5.71 23.82 -1.53
N PRO A 90 4.96 23.69 -0.42
CA PRO A 90 5.32 22.78 0.65
C PRO A 90 5.18 21.31 0.22
N LEU A 91 6.13 20.48 0.63
CA LEU A 91 6.18 19.04 0.44
C LEU A 91 6.01 18.31 1.78
N VAL A 92 4.97 17.49 1.83
CA VAL A 92 4.71 16.50 2.86
C VAL A 92 5.15 15.14 2.35
N THR A 93 5.77 14.32 3.19
CA THR A 93 6.11 12.93 2.85
C THR A 93 5.59 11.94 3.90
N SER A 94 4.69 11.03 3.51
CA SER A 94 4.30 9.90 4.36
C SER A 94 5.40 8.84 4.39
N ILE A 95 5.72 8.34 5.59
CA ILE A 95 6.79 7.36 5.83
C ILE A 95 6.19 6.04 6.30
N ARG A 96 6.58 4.94 5.65
CA ARG A 96 6.10 3.57 5.93
C ARG A 96 7.26 2.65 6.32
N GLY A 97 6.96 1.41 6.70
CA GLY A 97 7.95 0.46 7.25
C GLY A 97 9.24 0.34 6.42
N ARG A 98 9.11 0.17 5.08
CA ARG A 98 10.27 0.09 4.19
C ARG A 98 11.07 1.40 4.10
N ASP A 99 10.42 2.55 4.24
CA ASP A 99 11.09 3.86 4.14
C ASP A 99 12.05 4.13 5.32
N ALA A 100 11.79 3.55 6.50
CA ALA A 100 12.60 3.76 7.70
C ALA A 100 13.57 2.60 8.01
N THR A 101 13.66 1.60 7.13
CA THR A 101 14.48 0.39 7.32
C THR A 101 15.60 0.22 6.31
N LEU A 102 15.49 0.89 5.16
CA LEU A 102 16.46 0.85 4.07
C LEU A 102 17.77 1.64 4.31
N ALA A 103 18.10 2.05 5.55
CA ALA A 103 19.38 2.73 5.81
C ALA A 103 20.60 1.91 5.34
N ASN A 104 20.47 0.57 5.35
CA ASN A 104 21.55 -0.33 4.97
C ASN A 104 21.52 -0.79 3.50
N GLN A 105 20.51 -0.41 2.69
CA GLN A 105 20.36 -0.85 1.29
C GLN A 105 19.42 0.09 0.49
N PRO A 106 19.76 0.61 -0.72
CA PRO A 106 21.03 0.67 -1.45
C PRO A 106 21.93 1.84 -1.03
N ILE A 107 23.19 1.87 -1.50
CA ILE A 107 24.17 2.95 -1.29
C ILE A 107 23.52 4.31 -1.51
N GLY A 108 23.62 5.21 -0.52
CA GLY A 108 23.13 6.59 -0.59
C GLY A 108 21.63 6.78 -0.30
N TYR A 109 20.85 5.75 0.05
CA TYR A 109 19.43 5.96 0.42
C TYR A 109 19.30 6.87 1.66
N LEU A 110 20.09 6.62 2.70
CA LEU A 110 20.12 7.47 3.89
C LEU A 110 20.52 8.91 3.56
N ASP A 111 21.51 9.11 2.69
CA ASP A 111 21.95 10.46 2.28
C ASP A 111 20.87 11.18 1.50
N ASN A 112 20.17 10.49 0.60
CA ASN A 112 19.03 11.05 -0.11
C ASN A 112 17.84 11.34 0.84
N MET A 113 17.64 10.52 1.87
CA MET A 113 16.66 10.79 2.93
C MET A 113 17.04 12.02 3.75
N LYS A 114 18.33 12.23 4.07
CA LYS A 114 18.81 13.46 4.72
C LYS A 114 18.58 14.70 3.86
N MET A 115 18.84 14.62 2.56
CA MET A 115 18.48 15.69 1.61
C MET A 115 16.98 15.97 1.63
N LEU A 116 16.15 14.92 1.69
CA LEU A 116 14.72 15.08 1.85
C LEU A 116 14.35 15.73 3.19
N PHE A 117 14.97 15.35 4.30
CA PHE A 117 14.73 15.95 5.62
C PHE A 117 15.07 17.44 5.65
N ASP A 118 16.16 17.83 5.01
CA ASP A 118 16.58 19.21 4.86
C ASP A 118 15.54 20.03 4.08
N ARG A 119 15.19 19.55 2.87
CA ARG A 119 14.37 20.31 1.92
C ARG A 119 12.86 20.13 2.07
N GLY A 120 12.40 19.05 2.70
CA GLY A 120 10.99 18.79 2.95
C GLY A 120 10.47 19.50 4.21
N GLU A 121 9.17 19.80 4.24
CA GLU A 121 8.55 20.57 5.34
C GLU A 121 8.01 19.70 6.45
N ARG A 122 7.41 18.55 6.10
CA ARG A 122 6.73 17.66 7.04
C ARG A 122 6.85 16.19 6.65
N PHE A 123 6.94 15.34 7.68
CA PHE A 123 7.02 13.89 7.55
C PHE A 123 5.93 13.24 8.38
N PHE A 124 5.17 12.33 7.75
CA PHE A 124 4.06 11.61 8.36
C PHE A 124 4.38 10.11 8.52
N PRO A 125 5.20 9.72 9.52
CA PRO A 125 5.35 8.32 9.88
C PRO A 125 4.05 7.75 10.44
N VAL A 126 3.80 6.47 10.14
CA VAL A 126 2.54 5.80 10.51
C VAL A 126 2.48 5.29 11.95
N CYS A 127 3.55 5.45 12.72
CA CYS A 127 3.64 5.11 14.14
C CYS A 127 4.87 5.81 14.77
N ASN A 128 4.94 5.87 16.09
CA ASN A 128 6.04 6.49 16.83
C ASN A 128 7.36 5.74 16.62
N TYR A 129 7.34 4.42 16.52
CA TYR A 129 8.56 3.65 16.22
C TYR A 129 9.27 4.14 14.94
N LEU A 130 8.51 4.44 13.87
CA LEU A 130 9.09 4.98 12.64
C LEU A 130 9.51 6.44 12.80
N ALA A 131 8.79 7.23 13.62
CA ALA A 131 9.18 8.61 13.94
C ALA A 131 10.56 8.65 14.61
N ASP A 132 10.78 7.81 15.62
CA ASP A 132 12.04 7.73 16.35
C ASP A 132 13.21 7.34 15.43
N ARG A 133 12.97 6.43 14.47
CA ARG A 133 13.97 6.08 13.45
C ARG A 133 14.32 7.25 12.54
N LEU A 134 13.35 8.04 12.10
CA LEU A 134 13.62 9.24 11.30
C LEU A 134 14.45 10.26 12.08
N ILE A 135 14.15 10.46 13.37
CA ILE A 135 14.92 11.34 14.26
C ILE A 135 16.35 10.84 14.38
N ALA A 136 16.54 9.54 14.61
CA ALA A 136 17.86 8.92 14.65
C ALA A 136 18.64 9.07 13.33
N TRP A 137 17.95 9.19 12.21
CA TRP A 137 18.56 9.45 10.88
C TRP A 137 18.86 10.93 10.61
N GLY A 138 18.51 11.83 11.54
CA GLY A 138 18.78 13.27 11.45
C GLY A 138 17.58 14.11 11.00
N CYS A 139 16.37 13.56 10.95
CA CYS A 139 15.17 14.37 10.69
C CYS A 139 14.84 15.23 11.91
N PRO A 140 14.69 16.56 11.77
CA PRO A 140 14.30 17.43 12.88
C PRO A 140 12.92 17.05 13.44
N SER A 141 12.83 16.88 14.76
CA SER A 141 11.63 16.38 15.44
C SER A 141 10.39 17.24 15.18
N GLU A 142 10.56 18.56 15.02
CA GLU A 142 9.48 19.51 14.75
C GLU A 142 8.86 19.34 13.36
N LYS A 143 9.58 18.70 12.42
CA LYS A 143 9.08 18.35 11.08
C LYS A 143 8.27 17.05 11.07
N ILE A 144 8.28 16.28 12.16
CA ILE A 144 7.59 14.99 12.23
C ILE A 144 6.20 15.17 12.86
N ARG A 145 5.20 14.52 12.27
CA ARG A 145 3.86 14.35 12.83
C ARG A 145 3.40 12.92 12.59
N VAL A 146 3.19 12.14 13.65
CA VAL A 146 2.68 10.77 13.49
C VAL A 146 1.24 10.84 12.98
N LEU A 147 0.98 10.14 11.86
CA LEU A 147 -0.34 10.02 11.26
C LEU A 147 -0.63 8.53 11.05
N TYR A 148 -1.48 7.97 11.90
CA TYR A 148 -1.79 6.55 11.85
C TYR A 148 -2.63 6.21 10.62
N GLY A 149 -2.52 4.96 10.14
CA GLY A 149 -3.49 4.45 9.18
C GLY A 149 -4.85 4.23 9.86
N GLY A 150 -5.93 4.75 9.30
CA GLY A 150 -7.27 4.60 9.85
C GLY A 150 -8.03 3.37 9.33
N VAL A 151 -9.07 2.97 10.06
CA VAL A 151 -10.04 1.91 9.69
C VAL A 151 -11.41 2.52 9.50
N ASP A 152 -12.10 2.15 8.41
CA ASP A 152 -13.49 2.53 8.19
C ASP A 152 -14.43 1.67 9.05
N LEU A 153 -14.94 2.27 10.12
CA LEU A 153 -15.81 1.57 11.06
C LEU A 153 -17.19 1.22 10.50
N ASN A 154 -17.60 1.82 9.37
CA ASN A 154 -18.84 1.47 8.70
C ASN A 154 -18.70 0.13 7.94
N GLU A 155 -17.51 -0.13 7.40
CA GLU A 155 -17.18 -1.40 6.75
C GLU A 155 -16.86 -2.49 7.76
N PHE A 156 -16.10 -2.16 8.81
CA PHE A 156 -15.65 -3.10 9.84
C PHE A 156 -16.52 -2.94 11.09
N LYS A 157 -17.74 -3.49 11.01
CA LYS A 157 -18.71 -3.43 12.11
C LYS A 157 -18.34 -4.38 13.24
N TYR A 158 -18.46 -3.89 14.47
CA TYR A 158 -18.22 -4.71 15.65
C TYR A 158 -19.25 -5.84 15.76
N ARG A 159 -18.77 -7.02 16.15
CA ARG A 159 -19.57 -8.15 16.63
C ARG A 159 -18.97 -8.68 17.93
N THR A 160 -19.81 -9.32 18.73
CA THR A 160 -19.32 -10.10 19.86
C THR A 160 -18.50 -11.32 19.35
N PRO A 161 -17.43 -11.72 20.05
CA PRO A 161 -16.66 -12.93 19.73
C PRO A 161 -17.52 -14.20 19.70
N HIS A 162 -17.21 -15.11 18.77
CA HIS A 162 -17.86 -16.43 18.68
C HIS A 162 -17.31 -17.37 19.76
N LYS A 163 -17.93 -17.40 20.94
CA LYS A 163 -17.45 -18.23 22.07
C LYS A 163 -17.63 -19.73 21.84
N GLU A 164 -18.54 -20.16 20.97
CA GLU A 164 -18.84 -21.57 20.71
C GLU A 164 -18.64 -21.95 19.24
N GLY A 165 -18.43 -23.24 18.97
CA GLY A 165 -18.34 -23.79 17.63
C GLY A 165 -16.90 -24.03 17.16
N SER A 166 -16.37 -23.11 16.36
CA SER A 166 -15.07 -23.28 15.68
C SER A 166 -13.86 -22.86 16.52
N GLN A 167 -12.68 -23.29 16.06
CA GLN A 167 -11.36 -22.92 16.57
C GLN A 167 -10.47 -22.46 15.39
N ASN A 168 -10.97 -21.56 14.57
CA ASN A 168 -10.29 -21.05 13.38
C ASN A 168 -9.38 -19.87 13.75
N ILE A 169 -8.08 -20.10 13.63
CA ILE A 169 -7.03 -19.09 13.73
C ILE A 169 -6.76 -18.56 12.33
N LEU A 170 -6.89 -17.25 12.16
CA LEU A 170 -6.72 -16.57 10.88
C LEU A 170 -5.46 -15.69 10.90
N SER A 171 -4.68 -15.74 9.82
CA SER A 171 -3.62 -14.77 9.55
C SER A 171 -3.76 -14.23 8.13
N ILE A 172 -3.65 -12.91 7.96
CA ILE A 172 -3.79 -12.25 6.66
C ILE A 172 -2.60 -11.32 6.44
N GLY A 173 -1.89 -11.51 5.32
CA GLY A 173 -0.69 -10.73 5.01
C GLY A 173 -0.06 -11.10 3.67
N ARG A 174 0.96 -10.33 3.27
CA ARG A 174 1.85 -10.75 2.18
C ARG A 174 2.68 -11.95 2.66
N LEU A 175 2.93 -12.94 1.80
CA LEU A 175 3.77 -14.08 2.14
C LEU A 175 5.25 -13.70 1.99
N VAL A 176 5.72 -12.87 2.92
CA VAL A 176 7.10 -12.36 3.03
C VAL A 176 7.59 -12.56 4.46
N GLU A 177 8.90 -12.57 4.66
CA GLU A 177 9.54 -12.96 5.93
C GLU A 177 8.99 -12.20 7.13
N LYS A 178 8.95 -10.86 7.06
CA LYS A 178 8.48 -10.00 8.15
C LYS A 178 7.05 -10.22 8.65
N LYS A 179 6.23 -10.98 7.92
CA LYS A 179 4.89 -11.35 8.40
C LYS A 179 4.88 -12.56 9.34
N GLY A 180 5.98 -13.31 9.43
CA GLY A 180 6.17 -14.42 10.35
C GLY A 180 5.14 -15.53 10.26
N HIS A 181 4.54 -15.75 9.09
CA HIS A 181 3.59 -16.85 8.86
C HIS A 181 4.18 -18.21 9.23
N HIS A 182 5.48 -18.40 9.01
CA HIS A 182 6.21 -19.63 9.35
C HIS A 182 6.30 -19.85 10.88
N ILE A 183 6.54 -18.79 11.66
CA ILE A 183 6.54 -18.84 13.15
C ILE A 183 5.15 -19.24 13.65
N LEU A 184 4.09 -18.64 13.10
CA LEU A 184 2.71 -19.00 13.44
C LEU A 184 2.40 -20.47 13.12
N MET A 185 2.85 -20.98 11.97
CA MET A 185 2.65 -22.39 11.62
C MET A 185 3.35 -23.34 12.60
N GLN A 186 4.57 -23.00 13.03
CA GLN A 186 5.31 -23.78 14.02
C GLN A 186 4.63 -23.73 15.39
N ALA A 187 4.14 -22.58 15.82
CA ALA A 187 3.40 -22.43 17.08
C ALA A 187 2.09 -23.22 17.05
N PHE A 188 1.35 -23.13 15.94
CA PHE A 188 0.12 -23.88 15.73
C PHE A 188 0.34 -25.40 15.78
N GLN A 189 1.46 -25.89 15.25
CA GLN A 189 1.81 -27.32 15.30
C GLN A 189 1.95 -27.82 16.75
N LYS A 190 2.45 -26.99 17.68
CA LYS A 190 2.66 -27.37 19.09
C LYS A 190 1.35 -27.58 19.85
N ILE A 191 0.38 -26.69 19.66
CA ILE A 191 -0.90 -26.74 20.39
C ILE A 191 -1.88 -27.78 19.83
N ARG A 192 -1.60 -28.31 18.63
CA ARG A 192 -2.54 -29.12 17.87
C ARG A 192 -2.91 -30.45 18.52
N GLY A 193 -2.05 -30.98 19.39
CA GLY A 193 -2.34 -32.19 20.16
C GLY A 193 -3.46 -31.98 21.19
N GLU A 194 -3.50 -30.80 21.80
CA GLU A 194 -4.48 -30.43 22.82
C GLU A 194 -5.76 -29.85 22.21
N PHE A 195 -5.63 -29.18 21.06
CA PHE A 195 -6.75 -28.58 20.31
C PHE A 195 -6.92 -29.26 18.94
N PRO A 196 -7.44 -30.50 18.88
CA PRO A 196 -7.54 -31.26 17.62
C PRO A 196 -8.54 -30.67 16.62
N ASN A 197 -9.45 -29.82 17.07
CA ASN A 197 -10.43 -29.13 16.23
C ASN A 197 -9.94 -27.75 15.75
N ALA A 198 -8.77 -27.30 16.19
CA ALA A 198 -8.21 -26.04 15.75
C ALA A 198 -7.76 -26.10 14.30
N THR A 199 -8.00 -25.01 13.58
CA THR A 199 -7.59 -24.85 12.17
C THR A 199 -6.82 -23.55 12.00
N LEU A 200 -5.84 -23.56 11.11
CA LEU A 200 -5.05 -22.40 10.74
C LEU A 200 -5.35 -22.03 9.29
N THR A 201 -5.90 -20.84 9.07
CA THR A 201 -6.13 -20.28 7.74
C THR A 201 -5.17 -19.11 7.52
N ILE A 202 -4.36 -19.16 6.47
CA ILE A 202 -3.50 -18.05 6.04
C ILE A 202 -4.02 -17.52 4.70
N ILE A 203 -4.18 -16.20 4.58
CA ILE A 203 -4.62 -15.55 3.35
C ILE A 203 -3.54 -14.58 2.87
N GLY A 204 -3.03 -14.80 1.66
CA GLY A 204 -1.93 -13.98 1.15
C GLY A 204 -1.37 -14.42 -0.20
N ARG A 205 -0.42 -13.63 -0.70
CA ARG A 205 0.51 -13.99 -1.78
C ARG A 205 1.88 -13.39 -1.51
N GLY A 206 2.93 -14.01 -2.02
CA GLY A 206 4.30 -13.52 -1.89
C GLY A 206 5.32 -14.60 -2.22
N GLU A 207 6.58 -14.23 -2.12
CA GLU A 207 7.72 -15.11 -2.46
C GLU A 207 7.81 -16.35 -1.58
N LEU A 208 7.24 -16.33 -0.37
CA LEU A 208 7.24 -17.47 0.55
C LEU A 208 6.11 -18.47 0.31
N GLU A 209 5.31 -18.35 -0.75
CA GLU A 209 4.17 -19.25 -0.99
C GLU A 209 4.59 -20.73 -1.04
N GLU A 210 5.57 -21.08 -1.88
CA GLU A 210 6.08 -22.46 -2.01
C GLU A 210 6.75 -22.96 -0.72
N TYR A 211 7.45 -22.06 -0.02
CA TYR A 211 8.09 -22.36 1.25
C TYR A 211 7.05 -22.72 2.32
N LEU A 212 5.97 -21.95 2.45
CA LEU A 212 4.92 -22.20 3.44
C LEU A 212 4.15 -23.49 3.13
N ILE A 213 3.90 -23.80 1.85
CA ILE A 213 3.30 -25.09 1.47
C ILE A 213 4.21 -26.26 1.88
N SER A 214 5.51 -26.14 1.62
CA SER A 214 6.50 -27.15 2.02
C SER A 214 6.58 -27.31 3.54
N LEU A 215 6.57 -26.20 4.27
CA LEU A 215 6.58 -26.19 5.73
C LEU A 215 5.32 -26.85 6.32
N ALA A 216 4.14 -26.62 5.72
CA ALA A 216 2.89 -27.26 6.17
C ALA A 216 2.98 -28.80 6.07
N ASN A 217 3.61 -29.31 5.02
CA ASN A 217 3.86 -30.75 4.85
C ASN A 217 4.88 -31.27 5.87
N GLN A 218 5.98 -30.55 6.10
CA GLN A 218 7.00 -30.91 7.09
C GLN A 218 6.42 -30.97 8.51
N LEU A 219 5.55 -30.02 8.85
CA LEU A 219 4.87 -29.94 10.14
C LEU A 219 3.67 -30.91 10.25
N ASN A 220 3.36 -31.67 9.20
CA ASN A 220 2.22 -32.59 9.13
C ASN A 220 0.87 -31.92 9.46
N LEU A 221 0.64 -30.71 8.97
CA LEU A 221 -0.57 -29.95 9.27
C LEU A 221 -1.83 -30.51 8.58
N GLY A 222 -1.71 -31.16 7.42
CA GLY A 222 -2.84 -31.81 6.74
C GLY A 222 -4.06 -30.88 6.59
N ASP A 223 -5.26 -31.42 6.85
CA ASP A 223 -6.53 -30.69 6.70
C ASP A 223 -6.76 -29.57 7.73
N SER A 224 -5.94 -29.49 8.78
CA SER A 224 -6.03 -28.42 9.77
C SER A 224 -5.43 -27.09 9.28
N PHE A 225 -4.74 -27.09 8.14
CA PHE A 225 -4.13 -25.89 7.55
C PHE A 225 -4.71 -25.58 6.18
N ARG A 226 -4.97 -24.30 5.93
CA ARG A 226 -5.40 -23.79 4.62
C ARG A 226 -4.60 -22.56 4.24
N LEU A 227 -3.93 -22.62 3.10
CA LEU A 227 -3.39 -21.44 2.44
C LEU A 227 -4.38 -20.99 1.36
N LEU A 228 -5.03 -19.86 1.59
CA LEU A 228 -5.88 -19.22 0.61
C LEU A 228 -5.06 -18.15 -0.12
N ASN A 229 -5.06 -18.23 -1.44
CA ASN A 229 -4.47 -17.20 -2.28
C ASN A 229 -5.23 -15.88 -2.14
N HIS A 230 -4.76 -14.83 -2.83
CA HIS A 230 -5.41 -13.52 -2.82
C HIS A 230 -6.93 -13.61 -3.06
N LEU A 231 -7.70 -13.14 -2.08
CA LEU A 231 -9.14 -13.01 -2.13
C LEU A 231 -9.55 -11.53 -2.34
N PRO A 232 -10.70 -11.28 -2.98
CA PRO A 232 -11.36 -9.98 -2.94
C PRO A 232 -11.54 -9.46 -1.51
N LYS A 233 -11.50 -8.15 -1.32
CA LYS A 233 -11.53 -7.51 0.01
C LYS A 233 -12.76 -7.86 0.85
N ASP A 234 -13.92 -7.94 0.22
CA ASP A 234 -15.18 -8.35 0.84
C ASP A 234 -15.09 -9.78 1.39
N GLN A 235 -14.49 -10.70 0.63
CA GLN A 235 -14.24 -12.07 1.09
C GLN A 235 -13.19 -12.13 2.19
N VAL A 236 -12.11 -11.32 2.12
CA VAL A 236 -11.14 -11.21 3.22
C VAL A 236 -11.84 -10.75 4.50
N ARG A 237 -12.72 -9.74 4.39
CA ARG A 237 -13.50 -9.24 5.52
C ARG A 237 -14.45 -10.31 6.07
N GLU A 238 -15.08 -11.10 5.20
CA GLU A 238 -15.93 -12.23 5.60
C GLU A 238 -15.14 -13.31 6.35
N GLN A 239 -13.97 -13.71 5.82
CA GLN A 239 -13.08 -14.67 6.50
C GLN A 239 -12.65 -14.15 7.87
N MET A 240 -12.29 -12.87 7.97
CA MET A 240 -11.94 -12.24 9.24
C MET A 240 -13.13 -12.17 10.20
N THR A 241 -14.33 -11.83 9.69
CA THR A 241 -15.56 -11.82 10.48
C THR A 241 -15.88 -13.21 11.02
N ASN A 242 -15.59 -14.29 10.30
CA ASN A 242 -15.86 -15.65 10.75
C ASN A 242 -14.69 -16.30 11.53
N ALA A 243 -13.59 -15.59 11.77
CA ALA A 243 -12.46 -16.11 12.53
C ALA A 243 -12.73 -16.08 14.05
N ASP A 244 -12.16 -17.04 14.77
CA ASP A 244 -12.22 -17.11 16.22
C ASP A 244 -11.06 -16.35 16.86
N ILE A 245 -9.87 -16.44 16.25
CA ILE A 245 -8.67 -15.69 16.66
C ILE A 245 -8.00 -15.13 15.40
N PHE A 246 -7.53 -13.89 15.45
CA PHE A 246 -6.66 -13.32 14.44
C PHE A 246 -5.23 -13.23 14.97
N CYS A 247 -4.26 -13.73 14.20
CA CYS A 247 -2.84 -13.71 14.58
C CYS A 247 -1.97 -13.02 13.53
N ALA A 248 -1.20 -12.03 13.99
CA ALA A 248 -0.17 -11.36 13.20
C ALA A 248 1.20 -11.50 13.89
N ALA A 249 1.98 -12.50 13.48
CA ALA A 249 3.28 -12.82 14.07
C ALA A 249 4.43 -12.02 13.39
N SER A 250 4.28 -10.70 13.29
CA SER A 250 5.25 -9.88 12.53
C SER A 250 6.63 -9.84 13.20
N LEU A 251 7.68 -9.68 12.42
CA LEU A 251 9.07 -9.65 12.89
C LEU A 251 9.93 -8.76 11.99
N GLU A 252 11.09 -8.33 12.46
CA GLU A 252 12.11 -7.72 11.61
C GLU A 252 12.75 -8.77 10.69
N ALA A 253 12.61 -8.60 9.38
CA ALA A 253 13.19 -9.51 8.38
C ALA A 253 14.72 -9.44 8.37
N ALA A 254 15.37 -10.42 7.73
CA ALA A 254 16.83 -10.50 7.67
C ALA A 254 17.49 -9.30 6.96
N ASP A 255 16.75 -8.62 6.08
CA ASP A 255 17.18 -7.38 5.40
C ASP A 255 16.90 -6.10 6.21
N GLY A 256 16.36 -6.25 7.42
CA GLY A 256 15.96 -5.16 8.31
C GLY A 256 14.58 -4.57 8.02
N ASP A 257 13.82 -5.09 7.04
CA ASP A 257 12.46 -4.60 6.74
C ASP A 257 11.50 -4.92 7.89
N VAL A 258 10.78 -3.89 8.34
CA VAL A 258 9.85 -3.95 9.48
C VAL A 258 8.43 -3.60 9.03
N GLU A 259 7.46 -3.95 9.86
CA GLU A 259 6.10 -3.43 9.74
C GLU A 259 5.99 -2.06 10.41
N GLY A 260 4.94 -1.31 10.05
CA GLY A 260 4.44 -0.27 10.94
C GLY A 260 3.44 -0.91 11.90
N ILE A 261 2.19 -0.44 11.82
CA ILE A 261 1.05 -1.14 12.41
C ILE A 261 0.30 -1.89 11.30
N PRO A 262 0.19 -3.23 11.34
CA PRO A 262 -0.54 -3.99 10.34
C PRO A 262 -2.01 -3.56 10.27
N ASN A 263 -2.53 -3.29 9.06
CA ASN A 263 -3.94 -2.90 8.92
C ASN A 263 -4.89 -4.03 9.27
N THR A 264 -4.56 -5.26 8.86
CA THR A 264 -5.37 -6.44 9.15
C THR A 264 -5.55 -6.67 10.65
N LEU A 265 -4.57 -6.23 11.46
CA LEU A 265 -4.68 -6.25 12.92
C LEU A 265 -5.69 -5.21 13.44
N LYS A 266 -5.64 -3.97 12.94
CA LYS A 266 -6.64 -2.94 13.27
C LYS A 266 -8.04 -3.32 12.79
N GLU A 267 -8.15 -3.91 11.61
CA GLU A 267 -9.41 -4.42 11.04
C GLU A 267 -10.00 -5.54 11.91
N ALA A 268 -9.18 -6.49 12.35
CA ALA A 268 -9.61 -7.56 13.24
C ALA A 268 -10.09 -7.02 14.60
N MET A 269 -9.35 -6.07 15.19
CA MET A 269 -9.76 -5.37 16.41
C MET A 269 -11.06 -4.58 16.21
N ALA A 270 -11.25 -3.93 15.06
CA ALA A 270 -12.48 -3.21 14.73
C ALA A 270 -13.69 -4.15 14.62
N ILE A 271 -13.53 -5.33 14.03
CA ILE A 271 -14.61 -6.33 13.93
C ILE A 271 -14.96 -6.93 15.30
N GLY A 272 -14.02 -6.94 16.25
CA GLY A 272 -14.20 -7.65 17.52
C GLY A 272 -13.75 -9.12 17.42
N VAL A 273 -12.69 -9.39 16.65
CA VAL A 273 -11.98 -10.67 16.66
C VAL A 273 -10.89 -10.59 17.73
N PRO A 274 -10.77 -11.56 18.65
CA PRO A 274 -9.65 -11.65 19.57
C PRO A 274 -8.31 -11.69 18.81
N VAL A 275 -7.34 -10.90 19.24
CA VAL A 275 -6.07 -10.73 18.53
C VAL A 275 -4.86 -11.19 19.34
N ILE A 276 -3.93 -11.86 18.65
CA ILE A 276 -2.58 -12.19 19.14
C ILE A 276 -1.58 -11.57 18.17
N SER A 277 -0.55 -10.93 18.68
CA SER A 277 0.49 -10.35 17.86
C SER A 277 1.84 -10.31 18.56
N THR A 278 2.84 -9.76 17.91
CA THR A 278 4.20 -9.64 18.45
C THR A 278 4.45 -8.23 18.99
N ASN A 279 5.38 -8.13 19.94
CA ASN A 279 5.93 -6.86 20.42
C ASN A 279 6.90 -6.26 19.37
N HIS A 280 6.36 -5.92 18.20
CA HIS A 280 7.13 -5.49 17.02
C HIS A 280 6.77 -4.07 16.59
N ALA A 281 7.77 -3.24 16.35
CA ALA A 281 7.64 -1.89 15.78
C ALA A 281 6.48 -1.08 16.40
N GLY A 282 5.48 -0.70 15.60
CA GLY A 282 4.34 0.09 16.06
C GLY A 282 3.21 -0.70 16.72
N ILE A 283 3.25 -2.04 16.74
CA ILE A 283 2.17 -2.88 17.27
C ILE A 283 1.84 -2.57 18.74
N PRO A 284 2.81 -2.30 19.63
CA PRO A 284 2.54 -1.93 21.04
C PRO A 284 1.81 -0.59 21.21
N GLU A 285 1.78 0.26 20.18
CA GLU A 285 0.99 1.49 20.18
C GLU A 285 -0.52 1.20 20.00
N LEU A 286 -0.82 0.09 19.32
CA LEU A 286 -2.17 -0.42 19.08
C LEU A 286 -2.64 -1.35 20.20
N ILE A 287 -1.81 -2.27 20.68
CA ILE A 287 -2.18 -3.30 21.65
C ILE A 287 -1.34 -3.15 22.92
N THR A 288 -2.01 -3.03 24.07
CA THR A 288 -1.39 -3.26 25.37
C THR A 288 -1.58 -4.74 25.71
N ASN A 289 -0.48 -5.42 26.08
CA ASN A 289 -0.52 -6.85 26.39
C ASN A 289 -1.56 -7.15 27.48
N ASN A 290 -2.34 -8.22 27.30
CA ASN A 290 -3.41 -8.68 28.18
C ASN A 290 -4.53 -7.66 28.43
N LYS A 291 -4.75 -6.74 27.49
CA LYS A 291 -5.85 -5.77 27.57
C LYS A 291 -6.65 -5.71 26.28
N GLU A 292 -6.05 -5.26 25.19
CA GLU A 292 -6.70 -5.26 23.86
C GLU A 292 -6.41 -6.55 23.07
N GLY A 293 -5.44 -7.34 23.52
CA GLY A 293 -4.96 -8.56 22.89
C GLY A 293 -3.76 -9.12 23.64
N VAL A 294 -3.17 -10.20 23.11
CA VAL A 294 -1.95 -10.81 23.67
C VAL A 294 -0.75 -10.45 22.78
N LEU A 295 0.34 -10.01 23.41
CA LEU A 295 1.62 -9.74 22.77
C LEU A 295 2.69 -10.72 23.24
N VAL A 296 3.44 -11.25 22.28
CA VAL A 296 4.59 -12.15 22.49
C VAL A 296 5.85 -11.56 21.88
N GLN A 297 7.03 -12.10 22.23
CA GLN A 297 8.28 -11.68 21.59
C GLN A 297 8.36 -12.12 20.11
N GLU A 298 9.09 -11.34 19.31
CA GLU A 298 9.41 -11.71 17.92
C GLU A 298 10.19 -13.02 17.87
N ASN A 299 9.98 -13.82 16.81
CA ASN A 299 10.67 -15.10 16.59
C ASN A 299 10.56 -16.12 17.75
N ASN A 300 9.64 -15.92 18.69
CA ASN A 300 9.42 -16.84 19.80
C ASN A 300 8.22 -17.77 19.52
N VAL A 301 8.51 -18.97 19.02
CA VAL A 301 7.50 -19.99 18.71
C VAL A 301 6.79 -20.49 19.96
N ASP A 302 7.51 -20.64 21.08
CA ASP A 302 6.95 -21.15 22.34
C ASP A 302 5.97 -20.15 22.95
N GLU A 303 6.37 -18.89 23.11
CA GLU A 303 5.45 -17.85 23.61
C GLU A 303 4.22 -17.69 22.72
N LEU A 304 4.38 -17.80 21.39
CA LEU A 304 3.24 -17.72 20.48
C LEU A 304 2.31 -18.94 20.62
N ALA A 305 2.84 -20.12 20.88
CA ALA A 305 2.05 -21.32 21.17
C ALA A 305 1.28 -21.15 22.49
N ASP A 306 1.96 -20.71 23.54
CA ASP A 306 1.36 -20.43 24.86
C ASP A 306 0.24 -19.39 24.76
N ALA A 307 0.44 -18.34 23.94
CA ALA A 307 -0.59 -17.33 23.70
C ALA A 307 -1.81 -17.88 22.96
N LEU A 308 -1.60 -18.77 21.97
CA LEU A 308 -2.70 -19.43 21.26
C LEU A 308 -3.48 -20.35 22.19
N GLU A 309 -2.79 -21.17 22.99
CA GLU A 309 -3.40 -22.03 24.00
C GLU A 309 -4.18 -21.21 25.03
N PHE A 310 -3.57 -20.16 25.58
CA PHE A 310 -4.22 -19.27 26.53
C PHE A 310 -5.53 -18.71 25.96
N MET A 311 -5.50 -18.18 24.74
CA MET A 311 -6.70 -17.62 24.11
C MET A 311 -7.76 -18.70 23.81
N LEU A 312 -7.37 -19.90 23.39
CA LEU A 312 -8.32 -20.98 23.11
C LEU A 312 -8.95 -21.55 24.37
N SER A 313 -8.21 -21.61 25.48
CA SER A 313 -8.65 -22.12 26.78
C SER A 313 -9.52 -21.14 27.57
N ASN A 314 -9.34 -19.83 27.37
CA ASN A 314 -9.99 -18.78 28.18
C ASN A 314 -10.96 -17.94 27.32
N ARG A 315 -11.98 -18.57 26.73
CA ARG A 315 -12.92 -17.88 25.81
C ARG A 315 -13.80 -16.83 26.48
N GLU A 316 -13.96 -16.91 27.78
CA GLU A 316 -14.75 -15.98 28.59
C GLU A 316 -14.16 -14.56 28.59
N ILE A 317 -12.84 -14.40 28.45
CA ILE A 317 -12.18 -13.09 28.45
C ILE A 317 -12.27 -12.38 27.10
N TRP A 318 -12.62 -13.10 26.03
CA TRP A 318 -12.55 -12.59 24.65
C TRP A 318 -13.34 -11.29 24.48
N GLU A 319 -14.55 -11.24 25.02
CA GLU A 319 -15.41 -10.08 24.89
C GLU A 319 -14.84 -8.84 25.60
N THR A 320 -14.21 -9.04 26.77
CA THR A 320 -13.50 -7.97 27.47
C THR A 320 -12.38 -7.41 26.60
N TYR A 321 -11.57 -8.29 26.00
CA TYR A 321 -10.44 -7.88 25.16
C TYR A 321 -10.92 -7.18 23.88
N THR A 322 -11.93 -7.73 23.21
CA THR A 322 -12.40 -7.19 21.94
C THR A 322 -13.18 -5.88 22.09
N VAL A 323 -13.88 -5.67 23.21
CA VAL A 323 -14.49 -4.36 23.50
C VAL A 323 -13.40 -3.31 23.71
N ALA A 324 -12.35 -3.63 24.48
CA ALA A 324 -11.22 -2.72 24.68
C ALA A 324 -10.49 -2.43 23.37
N ALA A 325 -10.25 -3.46 22.55
CA ALA A 325 -9.65 -3.35 21.24
C ALA A 325 -10.46 -2.45 20.29
N ARG A 326 -11.78 -2.65 20.26
CA ARG A 326 -12.69 -1.83 19.47
C ARG A 326 -12.63 -0.36 19.90
N GLN A 327 -12.71 -0.08 21.19
CA GLN A 327 -12.65 1.28 21.73
C GLN A 327 -11.33 1.97 21.37
N LYS A 328 -10.20 1.25 21.46
CA LYS A 328 -8.88 1.76 21.05
C LYS A 328 -8.86 2.14 19.57
N VAL A 329 -9.43 1.31 18.70
CA VAL A 329 -9.54 1.62 17.26
C VAL A 329 -10.45 2.83 17.03
N GLU A 330 -11.59 2.92 17.71
CA GLU A 330 -12.53 4.04 17.59
C GLU A 330 -11.93 5.38 18.02
N GLN A 331 -11.08 5.38 19.04
CA GLN A 331 -10.49 6.59 19.62
C GLN A 331 -9.23 7.06 18.90
N ASN A 332 -8.41 6.12 18.40
CA ASN A 332 -7.06 6.43 17.92
C ASN A 332 -6.82 6.08 16.46
N PHE A 333 -7.64 5.21 15.87
CA PHE A 333 -7.42 4.65 14.53
C PHE A 333 -8.66 4.70 13.64
N ASN A 334 -9.64 5.55 13.95
CA ASN A 334 -10.80 5.78 13.10
C ASN A 334 -10.38 6.54 11.83
N LEU A 335 -10.81 6.06 10.65
CA LEU A 335 -10.45 6.67 9.36
C LEU A 335 -10.84 8.14 9.26
N ALA A 336 -12.07 8.52 9.63
CA ALA A 336 -12.54 9.89 9.55
C ALA A 336 -11.71 10.84 10.45
N GLN A 337 -11.36 10.39 11.66
CA GLN A 337 -10.49 11.15 12.56
C GLN A 337 -9.06 11.30 12.01
N GLN A 338 -8.49 10.25 11.42
CA GLN A 338 -7.16 10.33 10.81
C GLN A 338 -7.14 11.26 9.58
N LEU A 339 -8.20 11.25 8.76
CA LEU A 339 -8.34 12.17 7.63
C LEU A 339 -8.52 13.62 8.08
N GLN A 340 -9.27 13.85 9.15
CA GLN A 340 -9.41 15.17 9.77
C GLN A 340 -8.07 15.69 10.29
N GLN A 341 -7.30 14.85 10.99
CA GLN A 341 -5.96 15.19 11.47
C GLN A 341 -4.99 15.50 10.31
N GLN A 342 -5.08 14.76 9.21
CA GLN A 342 -4.31 15.03 8.00
C GLN A 342 -4.65 16.41 7.40
N ALA A 343 -5.93 16.78 7.35
CA ALA A 343 -6.37 18.10 6.88
C ALA A 343 -5.86 19.24 7.78
N GLU A 344 -5.89 19.05 9.10
CA GLU A 344 -5.35 20.01 10.07
C GLU A 344 -3.84 20.24 9.85
N PHE A 345 -3.07 19.17 9.66
CA PHE A 345 -1.64 19.28 9.37
C PHE A 345 -1.35 19.97 8.03
N TYR A 346 -2.21 19.80 7.03
CA TYR A 346 -2.11 20.57 5.79
C TYR A 346 -2.38 22.05 6.02
N GLU A 347 -3.44 22.38 6.77
CA GLU A 347 -3.82 23.78 7.01
C GLU A 347 -2.73 24.53 7.77
N GLU A 348 -2.14 23.91 8.80
CA GLU A 348 -0.98 24.45 9.51
C GLU A 348 0.15 24.83 8.53
N LEU A 349 0.45 23.94 7.59
CA LEU A 349 1.56 24.13 6.66
C LEU A 349 1.24 25.17 5.57
N VAL A 350 0.05 25.11 4.98
CA VAL A 350 -0.41 26.06 3.96
C VAL A 350 -0.50 27.47 4.55
N ALA A 351 -0.98 27.62 5.78
CA ALA A 351 -1.05 28.91 6.46
C ALA A 351 0.35 29.55 6.63
N LEU A 352 1.35 28.77 7.04
CA LEU A 352 2.74 29.24 7.16
C LEU A 352 3.31 29.72 5.82
N TYR A 353 3.02 29.00 4.74
CA TYR A 353 3.49 29.34 3.38
C TYR A 353 2.80 30.58 2.79
N LYS A 354 1.53 30.82 3.10
CA LYS A 354 0.84 32.06 2.70
C LYS A 354 1.45 33.28 3.38
N VAL A 355 1.76 33.16 4.67
CA VAL A 355 2.37 34.24 5.45
C VAL A 355 3.78 34.54 4.91
N SER A 356 4.62 33.52 4.69
CA SER A 356 5.98 33.75 4.17
C SER A 356 6.00 34.45 2.81
N LYS A 357 5.10 34.08 1.88
CA LYS A 357 4.97 34.73 0.56
C LYS A 357 4.55 36.20 0.66
N GLN A 358 3.61 36.53 1.55
CA GLN A 358 3.17 37.92 1.74
C GLN A 358 4.28 38.85 2.25
N TYR A 359 5.19 38.34 3.09
CA TYR A 359 6.32 39.11 3.61
C TYR A 359 7.52 39.18 2.65
N SER A 360 7.69 38.22 1.75
CA SER A 360 8.73 38.29 0.70
C SER A 360 8.39 39.27 -0.43
N GLU A 361 7.10 39.58 -0.65
CA GLU A 361 6.62 40.45 -1.73
C GLU A 361 6.41 41.93 -1.31
N THR A 362 6.61 42.29 -0.04
CA THR A 362 6.53 43.69 0.41
C THR A 362 7.89 44.40 0.29
N PRO A 363 8.02 45.50 -0.48
CA PRO A 363 9.26 46.26 -0.55
C PRO A 363 9.58 46.87 0.82
N ARG A 364 10.67 46.43 1.44
CA ARG A 364 11.24 47.07 2.64
C ARG A 364 11.79 48.45 2.28
N GLN A 365 10.97 49.50 2.41
CA GLN A 365 11.50 50.83 2.71
C GLN A 365 11.91 50.85 4.19
N ILE A 366 13.14 50.45 4.47
CA ILE A 366 13.76 50.72 5.78
C ILE A 366 14.30 52.15 5.70
N ASP A 367 13.55 53.08 6.25
CA ASP A 367 14.01 54.45 6.48
C ASP A 367 15.01 54.44 7.64
N LYS A 368 16.27 54.76 7.36
CA LYS A 368 17.43 54.62 8.28
C LYS A 368 17.47 55.70 9.39
N LYS A 369 16.34 56.12 9.95
CA LYS A 369 16.32 57.26 10.90
C LYS A 369 15.79 57.00 12.31
N THR A 370 15.42 55.76 12.66
CA THR A 370 14.87 55.49 14.01
C THR A 370 15.50 54.27 14.67
N LEU A 371 16.82 54.33 14.86
CA LEU A 371 17.56 53.42 15.75
C LEU A 371 18.56 54.24 16.59
N LYS A 372 18.02 55.13 17.41
CA LYS A 372 18.68 55.63 18.62
C LYS A 372 17.58 55.77 19.67
N GLU A 373 17.50 54.76 20.53
CA GLU A 373 17.13 54.82 21.94
C GLU A 373 16.74 53.42 22.40
N THR A 374 17.57 52.84 23.25
CA THR A 374 17.33 51.58 23.95
C THR A 374 17.06 51.93 25.41
N PRO A 375 15.90 51.59 25.98
CA PRO A 375 15.76 51.52 27.43
C PRO A 375 16.05 50.09 27.91
N GLN A 376 16.93 49.97 28.89
CA GLN A 376 17.19 48.74 29.64
C GLN A 376 15.97 48.31 30.49
N PRO A 377 15.78 47.01 30.79
CA PRO A 377 14.62 46.51 31.52
C PRO A 377 14.81 46.58 33.04
N GLN A 378 13.85 47.20 33.75
CA GLN A 378 13.64 47.05 35.18
C GLN A 378 12.43 46.13 35.48
N GLN A 379 12.48 45.54 36.68
CA GLN A 379 11.84 44.30 37.11
C GLN A 379 10.33 44.40 37.49
N GLN A 380 9.69 43.22 37.39
CA GLN A 380 8.62 42.64 38.23
C GLN A 380 7.27 43.35 38.42
N GLY A 381 6.21 42.64 38.01
CA GLY A 381 4.84 42.79 38.50
C GLY A 381 3.97 41.57 38.15
N LYS A 382 3.45 40.89 39.17
CA LYS A 382 2.50 39.76 39.16
C LYS A 382 1.22 40.08 38.38
N TYR A 383 0.59 39.10 37.72
CA TYR A 383 -0.88 39.06 37.54
C TYR A 383 -1.41 37.63 37.44
N GLU A 384 -2.40 37.36 38.29
CA GLU A 384 -3.30 36.21 38.32
C GLU A 384 -4.31 36.24 37.15
N GLY A 385 -5.06 35.14 37.01
CA GLY A 385 -5.80 34.76 35.81
C GLY A 385 -6.90 35.71 35.33
N GLU A 386 -7.00 35.81 34.01
CA GLU A 386 -8.19 36.21 33.26
C GLU A 386 -8.09 35.70 31.81
N THR A 387 -9.25 35.34 31.27
CA THR A 387 -9.54 34.73 29.96
C THR A 387 -8.85 35.46 28.79
N ILE A 388 -8.10 34.74 27.95
CA ILE A 388 -7.21 35.33 26.95
C ILE A 388 -7.95 35.67 25.65
N ALA A 389 -8.12 36.97 25.39
CA ALA A 389 -8.63 37.54 24.14
C ALA A 389 -7.63 37.43 22.96
N PRO A 390 -8.10 37.52 21.68
CA PRO A 390 -7.32 37.21 20.47
C PRO A 390 -6.07 38.05 20.21
N ARG A 391 -5.85 39.14 20.95
CA ARG A 391 -4.71 40.06 20.75
C ARG A 391 -3.37 39.51 21.29
N LYS A 392 -3.38 38.60 22.28
CA LYS A 392 -2.11 38.03 22.84
C LYS A 392 -1.44 36.96 21.96
N LYS A 393 -2.17 36.28 21.05
CA LYS A 393 -1.59 35.32 20.08
C LYS A 393 -0.71 36.00 19.03
N ALA A 394 -1.09 37.20 18.59
CA ALA A 394 -0.32 37.97 17.61
C ALA A 394 1.02 38.47 18.19
N ASP A 395 1.04 38.83 19.48
CA ASP A 395 2.27 39.25 20.16
C ASP A 395 3.21 38.07 20.45
N LEU A 396 2.68 36.88 20.74
CA LEU A 396 3.50 35.66 20.86
C LEU A 396 4.11 35.26 19.51
N ALA A 397 3.34 35.33 18.43
CA ALA A 397 3.82 35.04 17.07
C ALA A 397 4.89 36.04 16.63
N LYS A 398 4.74 37.34 16.96
CA LYS A 398 5.77 38.35 16.72
C LYS A 398 7.04 38.08 17.52
N LYS A 399 6.93 37.68 18.79
CA LYS A 399 8.10 37.32 19.60
C LYS A 399 8.80 36.07 19.06
N ALA A 400 8.06 35.04 18.64
CA ALA A 400 8.61 33.85 18.02
C ALA A 400 9.32 34.16 16.68
N LEU A 401 8.77 35.08 15.88
CA LEU A 401 9.37 35.55 14.64
C LEU A 401 10.69 36.31 14.88
N ILE A 402 10.75 37.13 15.93
CA ILE A 402 11.99 37.84 16.33
C ILE A 402 13.05 36.82 16.77
N TYR A 403 12.67 35.80 17.55
CA TYR A 403 13.59 34.72 17.94
C TYR A 403 14.09 33.90 16.75
N MET A 404 13.22 33.57 15.78
CA MET A 404 13.64 32.89 14.55
C MET A 404 14.59 33.74 13.70
N GLN A 405 14.33 35.05 13.58
CA GLN A 405 15.22 35.96 12.85
C GLN A 405 16.59 36.13 13.55
N GLN A 406 16.63 36.04 14.88
CA GLN A 406 17.87 36.03 15.63
C GLN A 406 18.66 34.73 15.45
N LEU A 407 17.97 33.58 15.38
CA LEU A 407 18.58 32.28 15.10
C LEU A 407 19.16 32.19 13.67
N GLN A 408 18.46 32.73 12.66
CA GLN A 408 18.98 32.80 11.29
C GLN A 408 20.26 33.65 11.20
N LYS A 409 20.31 34.79 11.92
CA LYS A 409 21.53 35.59 12.00
C LYS A 409 22.70 34.89 12.70
N LEU A 410 22.42 34.00 13.64
CA LEU A 410 23.45 33.18 14.30
C LEU A 410 23.99 32.09 13.37
N GLN A 411 23.14 31.47 12.54
CA GLN A 411 23.57 30.51 11.52
C GLN A 411 24.43 31.17 10.43
N GLU A 412 24.03 32.35 9.93
CA GLU A 412 24.85 33.11 8.97
C GLU A 412 26.23 33.52 9.54
N LEU A 413 26.33 33.73 10.86
CA LEU A 413 27.60 34.02 11.54
C LEU A 413 28.48 32.77 11.71
N GLN A 414 27.90 31.59 11.94
CA GLN A 414 28.65 30.32 11.99
C GLN A 414 29.18 29.92 10.62
N GLU A 415 28.38 30.06 9.56
CA GLU A 415 28.83 29.81 8.17
C GLU A 415 29.98 30.75 7.74
N LEU A 416 30.01 31.98 8.27
CA LEU A 416 31.09 32.94 8.04
C LEU A 416 32.38 32.61 8.81
N GLN A 417 32.28 32.01 10.00
CA GLN A 417 33.46 31.54 10.76
C GLN A 417 34.07 30.27 10.12
N GLU A 418 33.25 29.33 9.65
CA GLU A 418 33.72 28.13 8.94
C GLU A 418 34.41 28.45 7.60
N LEU A 419 34.00 29.54 6.93
CA LEU A 419 34.65 30.04 5.71
C LEU A 419 35.97 30.77 5.96
N GLN A 420 36.19 31.34 7.15
CA GLN A 420 37.47 31.95 7.52
C GLN A 420 38.50 30.90 7.97
N GLU A 421 38.07 29.80 8.58
CA GLU A 421 38.97 28.69 8.96
C GLU A 421 39.48 27.87 7.76
N LEU A 422 38.78 27.91 6.61
CA LEU A 422 39.17 27.21 5.38
C LEU A 422 40.20 27.98 4.51
N GLN A 423 40.51 29.23 4.82
CA GLN A 423 41.52 30.03 4.10
C GLN A 423 42.91 30.05 4.76
N GLU A 424 43.10 29.40 5.92
CA GLU A 424 44.41 29.30 6.59
C GLU A 424 45.14 27.96 6.35
N LEU A 425 44.62 27.05 5.52
CA LEU A 425 45.27 25.78 5.16
C LEU A 425 46.11 25.89 3.86
N GLN A 426 47.01 26.88 3.79
CA GLN A 426 47.96 27.03 2.68
C GLN A 426 49.42 26.71 3.01
N GLU A 427 49.71 26.10 4.15
CA GLU A 427 51.07 25.64 4.47
C GLU A 427 51.06 24.22 5.07
N LEU A 428 51.14 23.21 4.20
CA LEU A 428 51.71 21.90 4.55
C LEU A 428 52.58 21.45 3.37
N GLN A 429 53.79 22.01 3.33
CA GLN A 429 54.95 21.31 2.82
C GLN A 429 55.24 20.13 3.75
N GLU A 430 55.86 19.08 3.20
CA GLU A 430 56.28 17.83 3.87
C GLU A 430 55.26 16.68 3.86
N LEU A 431 55.26 15.95 2.74
CA LEU A 431 55.28 14.48 2.76
C LEU A 431 56.06 14.00 1.52
N GLN A 432 57.38 14.23 1.57
CA GLN A 432 58.34 13.41 0.85
C GLN A 432 58.51 12.10 1.63
N GLU A 433 57.60 11.15 1.46
CA GLU A 433 57.81 9.74 1.82
C GLU A 433 56.59 8.92 1.36
N LEU A 434 56.57 8.59 0.06
CA LEU A 434 55.77 7.49 -0.50
C LEU A 434 56.50 6.98 -1.75
N GLN A 435 57.77 6.61 -1.55
CA GLN A 435 58.39 5.60 -2.39
C GLN A 435 57.98 4.24 -1.82
N GLU A 436 57.54 3.36 -2.72
CA GLU A 436 57.21 1.95 -2.51
C GLU A 436 55.77 1.62 -2.06
N LEU A 437 54.88 1.42 -3.05
CA LEU A 437 53.82 0.41 -2.98
C LEU A 437 53.70 -0.29 -4.35
N PRO A 438 53.63 -1.64 -4.38
CA PRO A 438 53.65 -2.43 -5.60
C PRO A 438 52.25 -2.54 -6.25
N GLN A 439 52.25 -2.54 -7.58
CA GLN A 439 51.23 -3.00 -8.55
C GLN A 439 49.82 -3.33 -8.01
N LEU A 440 48.81 -2.51 -8.34
CA LEU A 440 47.39 -2.83 -8.21
C LEU A 440 46.71 -2.91 -9.61
N PRO A 441 45.90 -3.95 -9.89
CA PRO A 441 45.36 -4.28 -11.22
C PRO A 441 44.07 -3.50 -11.58
N GLN A 442 44.00 -2.20 -11.25
CA GLN A 442 42.78 -1.41 -11.41
C GLN A 442 42.64 -0.73 -12.78
N LEU A 443 43.66 -0.77 -13.63
CA LEU A 443 43.55 -0.23 -15.00
C LEU A 443 42.74 -1.13 -15.96
N GLN A 444 42.57 -2.42 -15.66
CA GLN A 444 41.77 -3.32 -16.50
C GLN A 444 40.25 -3.17 -16.28
N GLN A 445 39.81 -2.65 -15.12
CA GLN A 445 38.39 -2.38 -14.89
C GLN A 445 37.89 -1.12 -15.61
N LEU A 446 38.77 -0.13 -15.84
CA LEU A 446 38.39 1.06 -16.61
C LEU A 446 38.16 0.77 -18.10
N GLN A 447 38.89 -0.19 -18.67
CA GLN A 447 38.69 -0.63 -20.06
C GLN A 447 37.41 -1.47 -20.25
N GLN A 448 36.95 -2.20 -19.22
CA GLN A 448 35.67 -2.91 -19.28
C GLN A 448 34.46 -1.96 -19.24
N LEU A 449 34.58 -0.80 -18.56
CA LEU A 449 33.53 0.23 -18.51
C LEU A 449 33.31 0.92 -19.87
N GLN A 450 34.37 1.13 -20.66
CA GLN A 450 34.23 1.69 -22.02
C GLN A 450 33.59 0.70 -23.01
N GLN A 451 33.79 -0.61 -22.85
CA GLN A 451 33.10 -1.62 -23.68
C GLN A 451 31.59 -1.72 -23.37
N LEU A 452 31.19 -1.47 -22.11
CA LEU A 452 29.78 -1.46 -21.70
C LEU A 452 29.00 -0.26 -22.28
N GLN A 453 29.63 0.90 -22.45
CA GLN A 453 29.01 2.06 -23.13
C GLN A 453 28.78 1.82 -24.63
N GLN A 454 29.64 1.06 -25.31
CA GLN A 454 29.43 0.70 -26.72
C GLN A 454 28.28 -0.31 -26.89
N LEU A 455 28.06 -1.21 -25.92
CA LEU A 455 26.94 -2.15 -25.91
C LEU A 455 25.57 -1.47 -25.70
N GLN A 456 25.50 -0.39 -24.93
CA GLN A 456 24.28 0.42 -24.77
C GLN A 456 23.89 1.20 -26.03
N GLN A 457 24.87 1.67 -26.82
CA GLN A 457 24.60 2.32 -28.10
C GLN A 457 24.09 1.33 -29.17
N LEU A 458 24.53 0.07 -29.13
CA LEU A 458 24.06 -0.99 -30.02
C LEU A 458 22.61 -1.44 -29.71
N GLN A 459 22.18 -1.44 -28.44
CA GLN A 459 20.78 -1.71 -28.07
C GLN A 459 19.81 -0.60 -28.50
N GLN A 460 20.24 0.66 -28.51
CA GLN A 460 19.41 1.77 -29.02
C GLN A 460 19.18 1.69 -30.53
N LEU A 461 20.16 1.17 -31.29
CA LEU A 461 20.04 0.94 -32.74
C LEU A 461 19.10 -0.23 -33.09
N GLN A 462 19.03 -1.28 -32.27
CA GLN A 462 18.04 -2.36 -32.44
C GLN A 462 16.60 -1.92 -32.13
N GLN A 463 16.39 -0.99 -31.19
CA GLN A 463 15.06 -0.43 -30.91
C GLN A 463 14.54 0.48 -32.04
N LEU A 464 15.44 1.15 -32.77
CA LEU A 464 15.05 1.96 -33.94
C LEU A 464 14.64 1.11 -35.16
N GLN A 465 15.22 -0.08 -35.35
CA GLN A 465 14.77 -1.02 -36.39
C GLN A 465 13.42 -1.67 -36.06
N GLN A 466 13.09 -1.88 -34.78
CA GLN A 466 11.76 -2.37 -34.38
C GLN A 466 10.65 -1.32 -34.58
N LEU A 467 10.97 -0.03 -34.49
CA LEU A 467 10.02 1.07 -34.74
C LEU A 467 9.66 1.23 -36.22
N GLN A 468 10.57 0.91 -37.16
CA GLN A 468 10.25 0.89 -38.59
C GLN A 468 9.36 -0.30 -39.00
N GLN A 469 9.44 -1.44 -38.31
CA GLN A 469 8.51 -2.56 -38.52
C GLN A 469 7.09 -2.27 -38.00
N LEU A 470 6.96 -1.44 -36.97
CA LEU A 470 5.67 -1.02 -36.40
C LEU A 470 4.89 -0.04 -37.28
N GLN A 471 5.57 0.74 -38.14
CA GLN A 471 4.89 1.59 -39.14
C GLN A 471 4.32 0.80 -40.32
N GLN A 472 4.84 -0.40 -40.61
CA GLN A 472 4.21 -1.29 -41.61
C GLN A 472 2.96 -2.02 -41.05
N LEU A 473 2.84 -2.15 -39.73
CA LEU A 473 1.67 -2.75 -39.06
C LEU A 473 0.44 -1.82 -38.97
N GLN A 474 0.60 -0.51 -39.21
CA GLN A 474 -0.53 0.42 -39.29
C GLN A 474 -1.30 0.37 -40.63
N GLN A 475 -0.81 -0.38 -41.62
CA GLN A 475 -1.54 -0.67 -42.86
C GLN A 475 -2.35 -1.98 -42.80
N LEU A 476 -2.35 -2.70 -41.68
CA LEU A 476 -3.14 -3.92 -41.44
C LEU A 476 -4.46 -3.66 -40.71
N GLN A 477 -5.02 -2.45 -40.83
CA GLN A 477 -6.43 -2.19 -40.50
C GLN A 477 -7.32 -2.73 -41.62
N GLU A 478 -7.51 -4.05 -41.67
CA GLU A 478 -8.69 -4.74 -42.22
C GLU A 478 -8.44 -6.26 -42.16
N LEU A 479 -8.51 -6.85 -40.96
CA LEU A 479 -8.54 -8.30 -40.81
C LEU A 479 -10.00 -8.81 -40.84
N PRO A 480 -10.39 -9.66 -41.81
CA PRO A 480 -11.70 -10.33 -41.87
C PRO A 480 -12.01 -11.22 -40.64
N GLN A 481 -11.00 -11.49 -39.80
CA GLN A 481 -11.08 -12.34 -38.62
C GLN A 481 -11.89 -11.70 -37.48
N LEU A 482 -11.93 -10.36 -37.38
CA LEU A 482 -12.73 -9.68 -36.34
C LEU A 482 -14.25 -9.77 -36.63
N GLN A 483 -14.63 -9.72 -37.91
CA GLN A 483 -16.02 -9.93 -38.34
C GLN A 483 -16.46 -11.39 -38.16
N GLN A 484 -15.57 -12.35 -38.39
CA GLN A 484 -15.85 -13.77 -38.13
C GLN A 484 -16.01 -14.07 -36.64
N LEU A 485 -15.24 -13.41 -35.76
CA LEU A 485 -15.38 -13.56 -34.31
C LEU A 485 -16.70 -12.97 -33.78
N GLN A 486 -17.14 -11.82 -34.34
CA GLN A 486 -18.44 -11.23 -34.01
C GLN A 486 -19.61 -12.08 -34.54
N GLN A 487 -19.51 -12.65 -35.74
CA GLN A 487 -20.49 -13.61 -36.25
C GLN A 487 -20.54 -14.89 -35.41
N PHE A 488 -19.39 -15.38 -34.93
CA PHE A 488 -19.31 -16.55 -34.05
C PHE A 488 -19.97 -16.28 -32.69
N GLN A 489 -19.76 -15.09 -32.10
CA GLN A 489 -20.44 -14.69 -30.87
C GLN A 489 -21.95 -14.52 -31.04
N GLN A 490 -22.41 -13.96 -32.17
CA GLN A 490 -23.84 -13.89 -32.49
C GLN A 490 -24.47 -15.29 -32.68
N LEU A 491 -23.77 -16.21 -33.34
CA LEU A 491 -24.21 -17.60 -33.47
C LEU A 491 -24.27 -18.32 -32.12
N GLN A 492 -23.30 -18.11 -31.22
CA GLN A 492 -23.37 -18.66 -29.87
C GLN A 492 -24.56 -18.12 -29.07
N GLN A 493 -24.87 -16.84 -29.21
CA GLN A 493 -26.00 -16.21 -28.52
C GLN A 493 -27.35 -16.72 -29.08
N GLN A 494 -27.50 -16.79 -30.40
CA GLN A 494 -28.70 -17.37 -31.03
C GLN A 494 -28.90 -18.84 -30.68
N THR A 495 -27.81 -19.60 -30.48
CA THR A 495 -27.89 -21.00 -30.07
C THR A 495 -28.29 -21.13 -28.60
N LYS A 496 -27.78 -20.26 -27.72
CA LYS A 496 -28.23 -20.17 -26.31
C LYS A 496 -29.72 -19.82 -26.21
N ASP A 497 -30.19 -18.87 -27.01
CA ASP A 497 -31.58 -18.43 -26.98
C ASP A 497 -32.53 -19.51 -27.53
N LYS A 498 -32.16 -20.22 -28.61
CA LYS A 498 -32.93 -21.38 -29.09
C LYS A 498 -33.00 -22.53 -28.09
N VAL A 499 -31.90 -22.82 -27.38
CA VAL A 499 -31.88 -23.85 -26.32
C VAL A 499 -32.77 -23.42 -25.14
N LYS A 500 -32.80 -22.13 -24.81
CA LYS A 500 -33.65 -21.56 -23.77
C LYS A 500 -35.13 -21.64 -24.16
N ASP A 501 -35.47 -21.33 -25.42
CA ASP A 501 -36.84 -21.43 -25.94
C ASP A 501 -37.32 -22.89 -26.03
N GLU A 502 -36.47 -23.84 -26.41
CA GLU A 502 -36.79 -25.28 -26.39
C GLU A 502 -36.96 -25.83 -24.97
N LEU A 503 -36.19 -25.34 -24.00
CA LEU A 503 -36.35 -25.68 -22.57
C LEU A 503 -37.66 -25.12 -21.99
N VAL A 504 -38.05 -23.91 -22.39
CA VAL A 504 -39.32 -23.28 -21.98
C VAL A 504 -40.53 -23.97 -22.63
N ALA A 505 -40.42 -24.38 -23.90
CA ALA A 505 -41.45 -25.17 -24.59
C ALA A 505 -41.62 -26.58 -24.00
N SER A 506 -40.51 -27.23 -23.61
CA SER A 506 -40.53 -28.54 -22.93
C SER A 506 -41.20 -28.47 -21.55
N ASN A 507 -40.94 -27.41 -20.78
CA ASN A 507 -41.57 -27.21 -19.47
C ASN A 507 -43.06 -26.88 -19.54
N LYS A 508 -43.52 -26.22 -20.62
CA LYS A 508 -44.97 -26.01 -20.87
C LYS A 508 -45.67 -27.32 -21.27
N ASN A 509 -45.00 -28.21 -22.00
CA ASN A 509 -45.54 -29.51 -22.37
C ASN A 509 -45.59 -30.50 -21.19
N ASP A 510 -44.61 -30.46 -20.28
CA ASP A 510 -44.64 -31.27 -19.04
C ASP A 510 -45.72 -30.80 -18.04
N LYS A 511 -46.09 -29.51 -18.04
CA LYS A 511 -47.25 -29.00 -17.29
C LYS A 511 -48.59 -29.40 -17.92
N LYS A 512 -48.69 -29.48 -19.26
CA LYS A 512 -49.89 -29.99 -19.95
C LYS A 512 -50.07 -31.51 -19.78
N ALA A 513 -48.98 -32.29 -19.74
CA ALA A 513 -49.03 -33.74 -19.52
C ALA A 513 -49.40 -34.14 -18.07
N LYS A 514 -49.25 -33.25 -17.09
CA LYS A 514 -49.70 -33.46 -15.70
C LYS A 514 -51.20 -33.17 -15.46
N ILE A 515 -51.92 -32.65 -16.46
CA ILE A 515 -53.36 -32.33 -16.35
C ILE A 515 -54.25 -33.41 -17.01
N GLN A 516 -53.68 -34.37 -17.74
CA GLN A 516 -54.42 -35.52 -18.28
C GLN A 516 -53.70 -36.83 -17.98
N GLN A 517 -53.93 -37.36 -16.78
CA GLN A 517 -54.01 -38.81 -16.45
C GLN A 517 -54.10 -38.95 -14.92
N LYS A 518 -55.31 -38.82 -14.41
CA LYS A 518 -55.73 -39.58 -13.21
C LYS A 518 -56.06 -40.99 -13.71
N ASP A 519 -55.39 -41.97 -13.10
CA ASP A 519 -55.89 -43.31 -12.75
C ASP A 519 -54.91 -44.46 -13.02
N LYS A 520 -54.62 -45.14 -11.90
CA LYS A 520 -54.34 -46.58 -11.69
C LYS A 520 -53.13 -47.21 -12.38
N GLY A 521 -52.13 -47.54 -11.54
CA GLY A 521 -51.45 -48.84 -11.49
C GLY A 521 -50.45 -49.16 -12.60
N ASN A 522 -49.15 -48.89 -12.35
CA ASN A 522 -48.02 -49.79 -12.65
C ASN A 522 -46.68 -49.06 -12.43
N ASP A 523 -46.05 -49.26 -11.27
CA ASP A 523 -44.80 -48.60 -10.92
C ASP A 523 -43.57 -49.13 -11.68
N GLU A 524 -43.64 -50.32 -12.29
CA GLU A 524 -42.51 -50.87 -13.08
C GLU A 524 -42.43 -50.31 -14.52
N LYS A 525 -43.56 -49.96 -15.16
CA LYS A 525 -43.58 -49.37 -16.51
C LYS A 525 -43.19 -47.89 -16.54
N ILE A 526 -43.32 -47.19 -15.40
CA ILE A 526 -42.94 -45.77 -15.28
C ILE A 526 -41.43 -45.63 -15.07
N ALA A 527 -40.81 -46.55 -14.33
CA ALA A 527 -39.36 -46.57 -14.11
C ALA A 527 -38.59 -46.91 -15.41
N SER A 528 -39.07 -47.86 -16.21
CA SER A 528 -38.46 -48.21 -17.51
C SER A 528 -38.56 -47.07 -18.52
N ARG A 529 -39.73 -46.42 -18.65
CA ARG A 529 -39.90 -45.24 -19.52
C ARG A 529 -39.10 -44.01 -19.08
N LYS A 530 -38.86 -43.82 -17.78
CA LYS A 530 -37.98 -42.75 -17.27
C LYS A 530 -36.51 -43.03 -17.57
N LYS A 531 -36.04 -44.29 -17.44
CA LYS A 531 -34.68 -44.68 -17.86
C LYS A 531 -34.48 -44.51 -19.36
N GLU A 532 -35.46 -44.89 -20.17
CA GLU A 532 -35.41 -44.79 -21.63
C GLU A 532 -35.39 -43.33 -22.12
N LYS A 533 -36.20 -42.44 -21.51
CA LYS A 533 -36.15 -40.99 -21.78
C LYS A 533 -34.84 -40.34 -21.33
N LYS A 534 -34.25 -40.79 -20.21
CA LYS A 534 -32.96 -40.27 -19.72
C LYS A 534 -31.80 -40.74 -20.62
N ALA A 535 -31.87 -41.98 -21.13
CA ALA A 535 -30.94 -42.52 -22.12
C ALA A 535 -31.02 -41.76 -23.46
N GLN A 536 -32.23 -41.53 -23.99
CA GLN A 536 -32.41 -40.73 -25.21
C GLN A 536 -31.94 -39.27 -25.06
N LYS A 537 -32.12 -38.66 -23.88
CA LYS A 537 -31.61 -37.32 -23.58
C LYS A 537 -30.08 -37.30 -23.50
N SER A 538 -29.48 -38.31 -22.87
CA SER A 538 -28.02 -38.49 -22.83
C SER A 538 -27.42 -38.72 -24.21
N GLU A 539 -28.10 -39.46 -25.08
CA GLU A 539 -27.63 -39.76 -26.44
C GLU A 539 -27.72 -38.54 -27.36
N LYS A 540 -28.77 -37.71 -27.24
CA LYS A 540 -28.87 -36.43 -27.95
C LYS A 540 -27.77 -35.45 -27.54
N VAL A 541 -27.44 -35.39 -26.25
CA VAL A 541 -26.32 -34.56 -25.74
C VAL A 541 -24.97 -35.07 -26.24
N LYS A 542 -24.75 -36.39 -26.25
CA LYS A 542 -23.54 -37.01 -26.82
C LYS A 542 -23.38 -36.71 -28.31
N LYS A 543 -24.46 -36.79 -29.10
CA LYS A 543 -24.46 -36.45 -30.53
C LYS A 543 -24.18 -34.96 -30.77
N ALA A 544 -24.67 -34.08 -29.90
CA ALA A 544 -24.37 -32.64 -29.99
C ALA A 544 -22.90 -32.33 -29.67
N LEU A 545 -22.34 -32.95 -28.63
CA LEU A 545 -20.92 -32.79 -28.24
C LEU A 545 -19.96 -33.33 -29.31
N ASN A 546 -20.26 -34.50 -29.90
CA ASN A 546 -19.45 -35.05 -31.00
C ASN A 546 -19.48 -34.16 -32.25
N LYS A 547 -20.61 -33.51 -32.56
CA LYS A 547 -20.68 -32.54 -33.66
C LYS A 547 -19.81 -31.31 -33.38
N ILE A 548 -19.78 -30.82 -32.13
CA ILE A 548 -18.94 -29.69 -31.74
C ILE A 548 -17.45 -30.05 -31.85
N GLN A 549 -17.04 -31.24 -31.40
CA GLN A 549 -15.66 -31.71 -31.54
C GLN A 549 -15.25 -31.92 -33.01
N GLN A 550 -16.12 -32.47 -33.85
CA GLN A 550 -15.85 -32.60 -35.29
C GLN A 550 -15.71 -31.24 -35.99
N PHE A 551 -16.46 -30.23 -35.56
CA PHE A 551 -16.32 -28.86 -36.07
C PHE A 551 -15.01 -28.20 -35.62
N GLN A 552 -14.59 -28.43 -34.37
CA GLN A 552 -13.30 -27.94 -33.86
C GLN A 552 -12.12 -28.61 -34.58
N GLN A 553 -12.19 -29.92 -34.81
CA GLN A 553 -11.12 -30.64 -35.53
C GLN A 553 -10.99 -30.17 -36.99
N LYS A 554 -12.11 -29.97 -37.69
CA LYS A 554 -12.09 -29.41 -39.07
C LYS A 554 -11.54 -27.99 -39.14
N ALA A 555 -11.73 -27.18 -38.09
CA ALA A 555 -11.18 -25.83 -38.03
C ALA A 555 -9.66 -25.84 -37.78
N ILE A 556 -9.15 -26.82 -37.03
CA ILE A 556 -7.71 -27.02 -36.77
C ILE A 556 -7.03 -27.61 -38.01
N ASP A 557 -7.62 -28.62 -38.63
CA ASP A 557 -7.06 -29.27 -39.83
C ASP A 557 -7.06 -28.33 -41.05
N GLY A 558 -8.00 -27.38 -41.12
CA GLY A 558 -8.04 -26.32 -42.13
C GLY A 558 -6.98 -25.22 -41.97
N GLN A 559 -6.24 -25.18 -40.85
CA GLN A 559 -5.13 -24.26 -40.62
C GLN A 559 -3.75 -24.86 -40.96
N LEU A 560 -3.65 -26.18 -41.19
CA LEU A 560 -2.38 -26.88 -41.41
C LEU A 560 -2.13 -27.30 -42.88
N GLY A 561 -3.02 -26.95 -43.81
CA GLY A 561 -2.86 -27.24 -45.24
C GLY A 561 -2.97 -25.97 -46.09
N GLY A 562 -1.83 -25.37 -46.45
CA GLY A 562 -1.80 -24.12 -47.24
C GLY A 562 -0.41 -23.63 -47.63
N ASP A 563 0.34 -24.52 -48.30
CA ASP A 563 1.34 -24.33 -49.36
C ASP A 563 2.49 -23.30 -49.31
N HIS A 564 3.64 -23.83 -49.73
CA HIS A 564 4.89 -23.17 -50.09
C HIS A 564 4.76 -22.36 -51.40
N GLY A 565 5.49 -21.26 -51.54
CA GLY A 565 5.70 -20.59 -52.84
C GLY A 565 6.33 -19.23 -52.69
N GLY A 566 7.49 -19.00 -53.31
CA GLY A 566 8.35 -17.84 -53.10
C GLY A 566 7.86 -16.53 -53.74
N PHE A 567 8.36 -15.41 -53.25
CA PHE A 567 9.48 -14.66 -53.81
C PHE A 567 10.03 -13.69 -52.75
#